data_AF-A0A832TX08-F1
#
_entry.id   AF-A0A832TX08-F1
#
_cell.length_a   1.000
_cell.length_b   1.000
_cell.length_c   1.000
_cell.angle_alpha   90.00
_cell.angle_beta   90.00
_cell.angle_gamma   90.00
#
_symmetry.space_group_name_H-M   'P 1'
#
loop_
_entity.id
_entity.type
_entity.pdbx_description
1 polymer ?
#
loop_
_entity_poly.entity_id
_entity_poly.type
_entity_poly.pdbx_seq_one_letter_code
_entity_poly.pdbx_strand_id
1 'polypeptide(L)'
;MKTGIIVASLLIFALCCMPVAASEPGNRYSYITFESIEIALDGADAVVTVHYSIDTGVQLLVMLLGNQDLRSKLLRSMNFEDATIQYADLNRAVIAVDDVSFDYGDGSYWFPRHSFMVTIPEVTIQTPHSVRQFGMIQEIEEGMGYFASRPQQ
;
A
#
# COMPACT_ATOMS: atom_id res chain seq x y z
N MET A 1 50.44 20.97 10.64
CA MET A 1 49.97 19.56 10.69
C MET A 1 48.58 19.39 11.27
N LYS A 2 48.21 20.00 12.41
CA LYS A 2 46.89 19.82 13.05
C LYS A 2 45.69 20.33 12.23
N THR A 3 45.84 21.44 11.51
CA THR A 3 44.77 22.02 10.67
C THR A 3 44.44 21.18 9.44
N GLY A 4 45.43 20.52 8.83
CA GLY A 4 45.22 19.63 7.69
C GLY A 4 44.41 18.38 8.06
N ILE A 5 44.59 17.86 9.28
CA ILE A 5 43.84 16.71 9.78
C ILE A 5 42.37 17.09 10.00
N ILE A 6 42.10 18.26 10.59
CA ILE A 6 40.72 18.71 10.83
C ILE A 6 39.97 18.92 9.53
N VAL A 7 40.60 19.56 8.53
CA VAL A 7 39.98 19.78 7.21
C VAL A 7 39.76 18.45 6.48
N ALA A 8 40.70 17.51 6.55
CA ALA A 8 40.54 16.18 5.98
C ALA A 8 39.42 15.38 6.65
N SER A 9 39.31 15.44 7.98
CA SER A 9 38.22 14.80 8.73
C SER A 9 36.86 15.40 8.41
N LEU A 10 36.77 16.73 8.25
CA LEU A 10 35.53 17.40 7.86
C LEU A 10 35.10 17.02 6.44
N LEU A 11 36.05 16.87 5.52
CA LEU A 11 35.80 16.43 4.14
C LEU A 11 35.31 14.98 4.07
N ILE A 12 35.91 14.09 4.87
CA ILE A 12 35.49 12.69 4.97
C ILE A 12 34.08 12.59 5.57
N PHE A 13 33.77 13.39 6.59
CA PHE A 13 32.43 13.41 7.19
C PHE A 13 31.37 13.94 6.21
N ALA A 14 31.70 14.97 5.43
CA ALA A 14 30.81 15.49 4.38
C ALA A 14 30.58 14.49 3.24
N LEU A 15 31.57 13.66 2.92
CA LEU A 15 31.43 12.56 1.96
C LEU A 15 30.51 11.43 2.48
N CYS A 16 30.49 11.18 3.79
CA CYS A 16 29.58 10.21 4.41
C CYS A 16 28.12 10.69 4.50
N CYS A 17 27.87 11.98 4.30
CA CYS A 17 26.53 12.57 4.35
C CYS A 17 25.88 12.74 2.97
N MET A 18 26.50 12.26 1.88
CA MET A 18 25.83 12.27 0.58
C MET A 18 24.65 11.30 0.64
N PRO A 19 23.41 11.78 0.39
CA PRO A 19 22.29 10.86 0.20
C PRO A 19 22.63 10.02 -1.02
N VAL A 20 22.87 8.72 -0.82
CA VAL A 20 22.88 7.77 -1.93
C VAL A 20 21.47 7.84 -2.49
N ALA A 21 21.32 8.48 -3.64
CA ALA A 21 20.11 8.43 -4.44
C ALA A 21 20.02 7.00 -5.03
N ALA A 22 19.78 6.02 -4.17
CA ALA A 22 19.14 4.80 -4.58
C ALA A 22 17.74 5.25 -5.02
N SER A 23 17.41 5.07 -6.29
CA SER A 23 16.01 5.10 -6.72
C SER A 23 15.25 4.21 -5.75
N GLU A 24 14.38 4.79 -4.91
CA GLU A 24 13.58 3.97 -4.01
C GLU A 24 12.89 2.90 -4.86
N PRO A 25 12.96 1.62 -4.48
CA PRO A 25 12.27 0.59 -5.24
C PRO A 25 10.79 1.00 -5.31
N GLY A 26 10.17 0.90 -6.49
CA GLY A 26 8.84 1.48 -6.75
C GLY A 26 7.74 0.99 -5.81
N ASN A 27 7.99 -0.12 -5.10
CA ASN A 27 7.12 -0.69 -4.07
C ASN A 27 7.35 -0.14 -2.66
N ARG A 28 8.10 0.94 -2.50
CA ARG A 28 8.40 1.54 -1.22
C ARG A 28 7.72 2.90 -1.09
N TYR A 29 7.15 3.15 0.07
CA TYR A 29 6.62 4.46 0.47
C TYR A 29 7.18 4.82 1.83
N SER A 30 8.11 5.78 1.88
CA SER A 30 8.80 6.14 3.12
C SER A 30 9.52 4.91 3.71
N TYR A 31 9.15 4.47 4.92
CA TYR A 31 9.75 3.31 5.59
C TYR A 31 8.97 2.00 5.36
N ILE A 32 7.92 2.02 4.53
CA ILE A 32 7.04 0.89 4.27
C ILE A 32 7.42 0.27 2.93
N THR A 33 7.69 -1.03 2.91
CA THR A 33 7.88 -1.80 1.68
C THR A 33 6.66 -2.67 1.47
N PHE A 34 5.95 -2.47 0.37
CA PHE A 34 4.76 -3.23 0.02
C PHE A 34 5.15 -4.55 -0.63
N GLU A 35 4.50 -5.63 -0.18
CA GLU A 35 4.79 -7.00 -0.59
C GLU A 35 3.63 -7.58 -1.39
N SER A 36 2.42 -7.54 -0.82
CA SER A 36 1.21 -7.98 -1.52
C SER A 36 -0.04 -7.27 -1.02
N ILE A 37 -1.08 -7.30 -1.84
CA ILE A 37 -2.42 -6.83 -1.49
C ILE A 37 -3.45 -7.88 -1.90
N GLU A 38 -4.45 -8.08 -1.04
CA GLU A 38 -5.66 -8.83 -1.35
C GLU A 38 -6.86 -7.89 -1.29
N ILE A 39 -7.62 -7.78 -2.37
CA ILE A 39 -8.86 -7.00 -2.47
C ILE A 39 -10.01 -8.00 -2.55
N ALA A 40 -10.76 -8.16 -1.46
CA ALA A 40 -11.95 -8.99 -1.42
C ALA A 40 -13.19 -8.12 -1.66
N LEU A 41 -13.83 -8.31 -2.82
CA LEU A 41 -15.02 -7.61 -3.27
C LEU A 41 -16.28 -8.37 -2.84
N ASP A 42 -17.24 -7.70 -2.22
CA ASP A 42 -18.58 -8.23 -1.93
C ASP A 42 -19.63 -7.13 -2.03
N GLY A 43 -20.57 -7.27 -2.98
CA GLY A 43 -21.51 -6.21 -3.29
C GLY A 43 -20.81 -4.96 -3.82
N ALA A 44 -21.10 -3.79 -3.25
CA ALA A 44 -20.43 -2.54 -3.61
C ALA A 44 -19.11 -2.31 -2.86
N ASP A 45 -18.87 -3.06 -1.78
CA ASP A 45 -17.82 -2.78 -0.82
C ASP A 45 -16.61 -3.71 -0.99
N ALA A 46 -15.50 -3.35 -0.33
CA ALA A 46 -14.32 -4.19 -0.29
C ALA A 46 -13.62 -4.22 1.06
N VAL A 47 -12.97 -5.36 1.30
CA VAL A 47 -11.93 -5.49 2.33
C VAL A 47 -10.58 -5.64 1.64
N VAL A 48 -9.68 -4.71 1.92
CA VAL A 48 -8.32 -4.68 1.38
C VAL A 48 -7.34 -5.08 2.48
N THR A 49 -6.70 -6.23 2.31
CA THR A 49 -5.63 -6.70 3.19
C THR A 49 -4.29 -6.36 2.55
N VAL A 50 -3.46 -5.61 3.26
CA VAL A 50 -2.16 -5.13 2.77
C VAL A 50 -1.07 -5.80 3.58
N HIS A 51 -0.15 -6.48 2.90
CA HIS A 51 1.06 -7.05 3.49
C HIS A 51 2.27 -6.19 3.15
N TYR A 52 3.04 -5.88 4.19
CA TYR A 52 4.20 -5.00 4.08
C TYR A 52 5.26 -5.34 5.12
N SER A 53 6.42 -4.72 4.96
CA SER A 53 7.45 -4.67 5.99
C SER A 53 7.82 -3.22 6.31
N ILE A 54 8.17 -2.99 7.58
CA ILE A 54 8.70 -1.72 8.07
C ILE A 54 10.21 -1.83 8.20
N ASP A 55 10.93 -0.84 7.70
CA ASP A 55 12.38 -0.75 7.82
C ASP A 55 12.83 -0.96 9.27
N THR A 56 13.75 -1.90 9.49
CA THR A 56 14.23 -2.29 10.82
C THR A 56 14.75 -1.10 11.64
N GLY A 57 15.36 -0.11 10.98
CA GLY A 57 15.89 1.10 11.63
C GLY A 57 14.83 1.99 12.29
N VAL A 58 13.55 1.84 11.93
CA VAL A 58 12.45 2.68 12.46
C VAL A 58 11.31 1.90 13.08
N GLN A 59 11.33 0.55 13.06
CA GLN A 59 10.28 -0.29 13.66
C GLN A 59 9.94 0.11 15.09
N LEU A 60 10.95 0.32 15.94
CA LEU A 60 10.74 0.71 17.34
C LEU A 60 10.02 2.07 17.45
N LEU A 61 10.37 3.02 16.58
CA LEU A 61 9.71 4.34 16.55
C LEU A 61 8.25 4.21 16.11
N VAL A 62 7.97 3.36 15.12
CA VAL A 62 6.59 3.11 14.65
C VAL A 62 5.74 2.45 15.74
N MET A 63 6.30 1.49 16.48
CA MET A 63 5.61 0.85 17.62
C MET A 63 5.25 1.84 18.73
N LEU A 64 6.16 2.78 19.03
CA LEU A 64 6.00 3.70 20.15
C LEU A 64 5.15 4.93 19.79
N LEU A 65 5.29 5.48 18.59
CA LEU A 65 4.75 6.78 18.20
C LEU A 65 3.92 6.75 16.90
N GLY A 66 4.05 5.71 16.09
CA GLY A 66 3.76 5.78 14.65
C GLY A 66 2.50 5.09 14.17
N ASN A 67 1.56 4.68 15.05
CA ASN A 67 0.35 4.00 14.57
C ASN A 67 -0.49 4.92 13.66
N GLN A 68 -0.65 6.21 14.01
CA GLN A 68 -1.39 7.15 13.17
C GLN A 68 -0.65 7.52 11.87
N ASP A 69 0.67 7.72 11.93
CA ASP A 69 1.49 8.02 10.75
C ASP A 69 1.51 6.83 9.77
N LEU A 70 1.70 5.61 10.27
CA LEU A 70 1.59 4.37 9.50
C LEU A 70 0.22 4.26 8.83
N ARG A 71 -0.87 4.45 9.59
CA ARG A 71 -2.24 4.41 9.08
C ARG A 71 -2.46 5.41 7.94
N SER A 72 -2.02 6.66 8.13
CA SER A 72 -2.15 7.70 7.10
C SER A 72 -1.36 7.36 5.83
N LYS A 73 -0.15 6.78 5.98
CA LYS A 73 0.68 6.37 4.84
C LYS A 73 0.04 5.21 4.10
N LEU A 74 -0.47 4.20 4.80
CA LEU A 74 -1.19 3.07 4.19
C LEU A 74 -2.39 3.56 3.36
N LEU A 75 -3.26 4.40 3.93
CA LEU A 75 -4.40 4.95 3.19
C LEU A 75 -3.97 5.73 1.94
N ARG A 76 -2.95 6.58 2.07
CA ARG A 76 -2.44 7.34 0.92
C ARG A 76 -1.81 6.44 -0.13
N SER A 77 -1.08 5.40 0.27
CA SER A 77 -0.45 4.45 -0.65
C SER A 77 -1.47 3.62 -1.41
N MET A 78 -2.53 3.18 -0.73
CA MET A 78 -3.60 2.39 -1.33
C MET A 78 -4.55 3.23 -2.19
N ASN A 79 -4.69 4.53 -1.87
CA ASN A 79 -5.40 5.51 -2.70
C ASN A 79 -6.86 5.17 -3.00
N PHE A 80 -7.54 4.51 -2.06
CA PHE A 80 -8.99 4.33 -2.11
C PHE A 80 -9.70 5.57 -1.54
N GLU A 81 -10.81 5.96 -2.16
CA GLU A 81 -11.75 6.92 -1.58
C GLU A 81 -12.53 6.24 -0.44
N ASP A 82 -12.97 7.03 0.54
CA ASP A 82 -13.79 6.58 1.67
C ASP A 82 -13.30 5.32 2.41
N ALA A 83 -11.97 5.17 2.48
CA ALA A 83 -11.31 4.02 3.09
C ALA A 83 -11.03 4.21 4.59
N THR A 84 -11.33 3.19 5.39
CA THR A 84 -11.13 3.17 6.84
C THR A 84 -10.23 2.01 7.27
N ILE A 85 -9.19 2.31 8.05
CA ILE A 85 -8.35 1.26 8.64
C ILE A 85 -9.04 0.61 9.83
N GLN A 86 -9.36 -0.68 9.68
CA GLN A 86 -9.89 -1.52 10.75
C GLN A 86 -8.77 -2.03 11.66
N TYR A 87 -7.65 -2.42 11.06
CA TYR A 87 -6.51 -2.98 11.77
C TYR A 87 -5.21 -2.61 11.06
N ALA A 88 -4.15 -2.33 11.82
CA ALA A 88 -2.79 -2.13 11.29
C ALA A 88 -1.75 -2.45 12.36
N ASP A 89 -0.74 -3.24 12.01
CA ASP A 89 0.43 -3.55 12.83
C ASP A 89 1.73 -3.35 12.03
N LEU A 90 2.83 -4.02 12.38
CA LEU A 90 4.11 -3.84 11.69
C LEU A 90 4.24 -4.60 10.37
N ASN A 91 3.31 -5.51 10.04
CA ASN A 91 3.43 -6.33 8.84
C ASN A 91 2.13 -6.48 8.04
N ARG A 92 1.00 -6.04 8.60
CA ARG A 92 -0.30 -6.17 7.96
C ARG A 92 -1.23 -5.03 8.33
N ALA A 93 -2.03 -4.61 7.36
CA ALA A 93 -3.21 -3.78 7.58
C ALA A 93 -4.45 -4.37 6.92
N VAL A 94 -5.61 -4.10 7.50
CA VAL A 94 -6.93 -4.41 6.96
C VAL A 94 -7.71 -3.12 6.85
N ILE A 95 -8.14 -2.81 5.63
CA ILE A 95 -8.81 -1.57 5.24
C ILE A 95 -10.19 -1.94 4.73
N ALA A 96 -11.23 -1.34 5.28
CA ALA A 96 -12.57 -1.38 4.72
C ALA A 96 -12.71 -0.21 3.74
N VAL A 97 -13.29 -0.47 2.57
CA VAL A 97 -13.55 0.52 1.53
C VAL A 97 -15.01 0.40 1.15
N ASP A 98 -15.77 1.44 1.40
CA ASP A 98 -17.19 1.50 1.08
C ASP A 98 -17.37 1.98 -0.37
N ASP A 99 -18.42 1.53 -1.05
CA ASP A 99 -18.81 1.99 -2.40
C ASP A 99 -17.68 1.92 -3.45
N VAL A 100 -16.77 0.95 -3.33
CA VAL A 100 -15.65 0.79 -4.26
C VAL A 100 -16.08 0.32 -5.65
N SER A 101 -17.25 -0.30 -5.76
CA SER A 101 -17.81 -0.80 -7.01
C SER A 101 -19.15 -0.16 -7.33
N PHE A 102 -19.39 0.12 -8.61
CA PHE A 102 -20.71 0.57 -9.06
C PHE A 102 -21.70 -0.59 -9.02
N ASP A 103 -22.80 -0.43 -8.27
CA ASP A 103 -23.95 -1.35 -8.26
C ASP A 103 -24.94 -1.00 -9.39
N TYR A 104 -25.21 -1.95 -10.29
CA TYR A 104 -26.19 -1.77 -11.37
C TYR A 104 -27.65 -2.08 -10.95
N GLY A 105 -27.87 -2.56 -9.73
CA GLY A 105 -29.19 -2.83 -9.15
C GLY A 105 -29.81 -4.18 -9.54
N ASP A 106 -29.10 -5.01 -10.31
CA ASP A 106 -29.51 -6.36 -10.71
C ASP A 106 -28.61 -7.46 -10.11
N GLY A 107 -27.80 -7.09 -9.12
CA GLY A 107 -26.80 -7.97 -8.50
C GLY A 107 -25.49 -8.07 -9.31
N SER A 108 -25.34 -7.27 -10.36
CA SER A 108 -24.07 -7.06 -11.05
C SER A 108 -23.36 -5.79 -10.56
N TYR A 109 -22.04 -5.87 -10.47
CA TYR A 109 -21.16 -4.85 -9.93
C TYR A 109 -20.00 -4.59 -10.87
N TRP A 110 -19.51 -3.35 -10.91
CA TRP A 110 -18.32 -2.96 -11.64
C TRP A 110 -17.29 -2.34 -10.71
N PHE A 111 -16.20 -3.07 -10.44
CA PHE A 111 -15.02 -2.51 -9.79
C PHE A 111 -14.21 -1.73 -10.85
N PRO A 112 -14.09 -0.40 -10.74
CA PRO A 112 -13.44 0.41 -11.75
C PRO A 112 -11.92 0.22 -11.75
N ARG A 113 -11.27 0.89 -12.71
CA ARG A 113 -9.82 1.10 -12.69
C ARG A 113 -9.42 1.74 -11.37
N HIS A 114 -8.28 1.30 -10.84
CA HIS A 114 -7.73 1.80 -9.58
C HIS A 114 -6.22 1.99 -9.68
N SER A 115 -5.72 3.13 -9.18
CA SER A 115 -4.28 3.44 -9.17
C SER A 115 -3.76 3.47 -7.74
N PHE A 116 -2.67 2.75 -7.49
CA PHE A 116 -1.90 2.80 -6.26
C PHE A 116 -0.82 3.89 -6.36
N MET A 117 -0.42 4.48 -5.23
CA MET A 117 0.69 5.45 -5.22
C MET A 117 2.07 4.77 -5.23
N VAL A 118 2.12 3.44 -5.22
CA VAL A 118 3.32 2.61 -5.28
C VAL A 118 3.09 1.41 -6.20
N THR A 119 4.17 0.83 -6.71
CA THR A 119 4.13 -0.46 -7.40
C THR A 119 3.91 -1.59 -6.38
N ILE A 120 2.92 -2.45 -6.61
CA ILE A 120 2.62 -3.58 -5.73
C ILE A 120 3.14 -4.86 -6.39
N PRO A 121 4.02 -5.62 -5.72
CA PRO A 121 4.58 -6.84 -6.30
C PRO A 121 3.54 -7.90 -6.63
N GLU A 122 2.54 -8.07 -5.77
CA GLU A 122 1.44 -9.02 -5.98
C GLU A 122 0.10 -8.40 -5.56
N VAL A 123 -0.87 -8.41 -6.47
CA VAL A 123 -2.26 -7.99 -6.19
C VAL A 123 -3.18 -9.15 -6.51
N THR A 124 -3.96 -9.59 -5.53
CA THR A 124 -5.03 -10.57 -5.70
C THR A 124 -6.37 -9.87 -5.54
N ILE A 125 -7.25 -9.98 -6.53
CA ILE A 125 -8.64 -9.52 -6.44
C ILE A 125 -9.53 -10.74 -6.37
N GLN A 126 -10.30 -10.83 -5.29
CA GLN A 126 -11.25 -11.90 -5.04
C GLN A 126 -12.66 -11.34 -5.17
N THR A 127 -13.49 -12.07 -5.91
CA THR A 127 -14.94 -11.86 -6.00
C THR A 127 -15.60 -13.14 -5.49
N PRO A 128 -16.91 -13.16 -5.26
CA PRO A 128 -17.62 -14.38 -4.87
C PRO A 128 -17.41 -15.57 -5.81
N HIS A 129 -17.16 -15.30 -7.10
CA HIS A 129 -17.15 -16.31 -8.16
C HIS A 129 -15.80 -16.48 -8.86
N SER A 130 -14.83 -15.60 -8.61
CA SER A 130 -13.55 -15.60 -9.33
C SER A 130 -12.43 -14.96 -8.55
N VAL A 131 -11.19 -15.34 -8.88
CA VAL A 131 -9.96 -14.75 -8.35
C VAL A 131 -9.09 -14.31 -9.53
N ARG A 132 -8.55 -13.10 -9.46
CA ARG A 132 -7.58 -12.55 -10.44
C ARG A 132 -6.30 -12.17 -9.73
N GLN A 133 -5.17 -12.40 -10.37
CA GLN A 133 -3.85 -12.07 -9.85
C GLN A 133 -3.10 -11.19 -10.83
N PHE A 134 -2.39 -10.21 -10.29
CA PHE A 134 -1.56 -9.27 -11.02
C PHE A 134 -0.19 -9.17 -10.32
N GLY A 135 0.85 -8.92 -11.10
CA GLY A 135 2.21 -8.80 -10.59
C GLY A 135 2.86 -7.49 -11.01
N MET A 136 3.53 -6.85 -10.06
CA MET A 136 4.33 -5.63 -10.28
C MET A 136 3.52 -4.49 -10.93
N ILE A 137 2.30 -4.25 -10.43
CA ILE A 137 1.40 -3.22 -10.98
C ILE A 137 1.33 -1.99 -10.08
N GLN A 138 1.22 -0.80 -10.68
CA GLN A 138 0.84 0.42 -9.97
C GLN A 138 -0.63 0.78 -10.25
N GLU A 139 -1.26 0.14 -11.23
CA GLU A 139 -2.61 0.42 -11.66
C GLU A 139 -3.31 -0.85 -12.12
N ILE A 140 -4.59 -0.95 -11.80
CA ILE A 140 -5.53 -1.91 -12.38
C ILE A 140 -6.14 -1.23 -13.61
N GLU A 141 -5.52 -1.42 -14.78
CA GLU A 141 -5.83 -0.63 -15.98
C GLU A 141 -7.25 -0.85 -16.50
N GLU A 142 -7.75 -2.09 -16.41
CA GLU A 142 -9.10 -2.47 -16.80
C GLU A 142 -9.91 -2.76 -15.55
N GLY A 143 -11.04 -2.09 -15.39
CA GLY A 143 -12.03 -2.46 -14.38
C GLY A 143 -12.58 -3.86 -14.63
N MET A 144 -13.28 -4.42 -13.65
CA MET A 144 -13.84 -5.75 -13.73
C MET A 144 -15.29 -5.83 -13.26
N GLY A 145 -16.10 -6.50 -14.07
CA GLY A 145 -17.46 -6.86 -13.71
C GLY A 145 -17.50 -8.15 -12.89
N TYR A 146 -18.41 -8.22 -11.93
CA TYR A 146 -18.67 -9.40 -11.12
C TYR A 146 -20.11 -9.42 -10.60
N PHE A 147 -20.50 -10.51 -9.98
CA PHE A 147 -21.83 -10.71 -9.40
C PHE A 147 -21.72 -10.94 -7.90
N ALA A 148 -22.73 -10.49 -7.16
CA ALA A 148 -22.85 -10.82 -5.74
C ALA A 148 -23.00 -12.33 -5.52
N SER A 149 -22.70 -12.76 -4.29
CA SER A 149 -22.87 -14.15 -3.85
C SER A 149 -24.33 -14.64 -3.92
N ARG A 150 -25.31 -13.72 -3.85
CA ARG A 150 -26.75 -13.98 -4.04
C ARG A 150 -27.44 -12.78 -4.69
N PRO A 151 -28.51 -12.98 -5.49
CA PRO A 151 -29.38 -11.88 -5.89
C PRO A 151 -29.98 -11.24 -4.62
N GLN A 152 -29.88 -9.92 -4.49
CA GLN A 152 -30.67 -9.19 -3.49
C GLN A 152 -32.15 -9.33 -3.89
N GLN A 153 -32.97 -9.97 -3.05
CA GLN A 153 -34.42 -10.11 -3.23
C GLN A 153 -35.15 -8.94 -2.59
#